data_AF-A0A0P9F0H8-F1
#
_entry.id   AF-A0A0P9F0H8-F1
#
_cell.length_a   1.000
_cell.length_b   1.000
_cell.length_c   1.000
_cell.angle_alpha   90.00
_cell.angle_beta   90.00
_cell.angle_gamma   90.00
#
_symmetry.space_group_name_H-M   'P 1'
#
loop_
_entity.id
_entity.type
_entity.pdbx_description
1 polymer ?
#
loop_
_entity_poly.entity_id
_entity_poly.type
_entity_poly.pdbx_seq_one_letter_code
_entity_poly.pdbx_strand_id
1 'polypeptide(L)'
;MANYNFVYMGAIKAPDLKMVVLNAVHIRRDSQDNDRFVYGLTRAQLNFLARELSHSSARFKLVSTHVPPEEWANTPEMNTNKARFMRILANNHVSMVLLSQRCGERLA
;
A
#
# COMPACT_ATOMS: atom_id res chain seq x y z
N MET A 1 16.74 -13.06 8.54
CA MET A 1 16.65 -11.92 9.47
C MET A 1 15.45 -11.06 9.09
N ALA A 2 14.61 -10.65 10.05
CA ALA A 2 13.42 -9.83 9.80
C ALA A 2 13.76 -8.34 9.98
N ASN A 3 13.55 -7.53 8.94
CA ASN A 3 13.64 -6.07 8.99
C ASN A 3 12.32 -5.51 9.52
N TYR A 4 12.39 -4.69 10.58
CA TYR A 4 11.23 -4.00 11.13
C TYR A 4 11.07 -2.65 10.44
N ASN A 5 10.10 -2.58 9.52
CA ASN A 5 9.63 -1.33 8.95
C ASN A 5 8.62 -0.68 9.90
N PHE A 6 8.68 0.64 10.05
CA PHE A 6 7.59 1.41 10.66
C PHE A 6 6.35 1.31 9.77
N VAL A 7 5.39 0.48 10.19
CA VAL A 7 4.13 0.31 9.49
C VAL A 7 3.11 1.31 10.07
N TYR A 8 3.11 2.54 9.56
CA TYR A 8 1.97 3.44 9.79
C TYR A 8 0.83 3.00 8.87
N MET A 9 -0.16 2.33 9.46
CA MET A 9 -1.42 2.00 8.82
C MET A 9 -2.54 2.59 9.68
N GLY A 10 -3.40 3.37 9.04
CA GLY A 10 -4.54 3.99 9.69
C GLY A 10 -5.78 3.81 8.84
N ALA A 11 -6.94 3.71 9.50
CA ALA A 11 -8.21 3.81 8.81
C ALA A 11 -9.07 4.88 9.44
N ILE A 12 -9.63 5.76 8.61
CA ILE A 12 -10.63 6.75 9.03
C ILE A 12 -12.00 6.15 8.75
N LYS A 13 -12.89 6.18 9.74
CA LYS A 13 -14.28 5.75 9.62
C LYS A 13 -15.19 6.94 9.91
N ALA A 14 -15.97 7.34 8.91
CA ALA A 14 -17.15 8.17 9.07
C ALA A 14 -18.37 7.36 8.57
N PRO A 15 -19.62 7.79 8.84
CA PRO A 15 -20.83 7.02 8.50
C PRO A 15 -20.84 6.52 7.04
N ASP A 16 -20.45 7.38 6.10
CA ASP A 16 -20.43 7.06 4.66
C ASP A 16 -19.04 6.86 4.08
N LEU A 17 -17.97 6.98 4.87
CA LEU A 17 -16.59 6.96 4.39
C LEU A 17 -15.73 5.96 5.16
N LYS A 18 -15.04 5.10 4.41
CA LYS A 18 -13.89 4.32 4.89
C LYS A 18 -12.67 4.71 4.09
N MET A 19 -11.67 5.25 4.76
CA MET A 19 -10.36 5.52 4.13
C MET A 19 -9.32 4.61 4.76
N VAL A 20 -8.48 3.98 3.96
CA VAL A 20 -7.33 3.17 4.41
C VAL A 20 -6.05 3.81 3.89
N VAL A 21 -5.13 4.15 4.79
CA VAL A 21 -3.83 4.76 4.45
C VAL A 21 -2.73 3.72 4.56
N LEU A 22 -1.92 3.60 3.51
CA LEU A 22 -0.90 2.57 3.34
C LEU A 22 0.49 3.19 3.12
N ASN A 23 1.49 2.61 3.78
CA ASN A 23 2.89 2.90 3.56
C ASN A 23 3.48 1.92 2.52
N ALA A 24 3.70 2.37 1.28
CA ALA A 24 4.34 1.59 0.22
C ALA A 24 5.88 1.73 0.16
N VAL A 25 6.53 2.33 1.17
CA VAL A 25 7.99 2.41 1.27
C VAL A 25 8.49 1.48 2.37
N HIS A 26 9.43 0.63 2.00
CA HIS A 26 10.08 -0.31 2.88
C HIS A 26 11.59 -0.16 2.79
N ILE A 27 12.28 -0.37 3.89
CA ILE A 27 13.74 -0.50 3.93
C ILE A 27 14.09 -1.98 3.97
N ARG A 28 14.88 -2.44 3.01
CA ARG A 28 15.44 -3.78 2.95
C ARG A 28 16.96 -3.69 2.92
N ARG A 29 17.63 -4.37 3.84
CA ARG A 29 19.08 -4.56 3.77
C ARG A 29 19.43 -5.51 2.63
N ASP A 30 20.39 -5.10 1.81
CA ASP A 30 20.98 -5.97 0.79
C ASP A 30 22.07 -6.87 1.38
N SER A 31 22.70 -7.69 0.55
CA SER A 31 23.76 -8.62 0.97
C SER A 31 25.06 -7.94 1.38
N GLN A 32 25.17 -6.63 1.22
CA GLN A 32 26.31 -5.80 1.61
C GLN A 32 25.97 -4.90 2.81
N ASP A 33 24.88 -5.19 3.53
CA ASP A 33 24.37 -4.40 4.65
C ASP A 33 23.97 -2.95 4.29
N ASN A 34 23.75 -2.66 3.00
CA ASN A 34 23.21 -1.35 2.61
C ASN A 34 21.69 -1.34 2.71
N ASP A 35 21.15 -0.29 3.30
CA ASP A 35 19.72 -0.03 3.32
C ASP A 35 19.25 0.42 1.94
N ARG A 36 18.38 -0.37 1.31
CA ARG A 36 17.72 -0.01 0.05
C ARG A 36 16.23 0.21 0.26
N PHE A 37 15.71 1.27 -0.34
CA PHE A 37 14.28 1.48 -0.46
C PHE A 37 13.70 0.46 -1.46
N VAL A 38 12.64 -0.22 -1.02
CA VAL A 38 11.83 -1.13 -1.82
C VAL A 38 10.41 -0.59 -1.81
N TYR A 39 9.88 -0.31 -2.99
CA TYR A 39 8.54 0.21 -3.13
C TYR A 39 7.52 -0.90 -3.37
N GLY A 40 6.40 -0.82 -2.66
CA GLY A 40 5.23 -1.66 -2.79
C GLY A 40 4.66 -2.07 -1.44
N LEU A 41 3.75 -3.04 -1.42
CA LEU A 41 3.10 -3.49 -0.19
C LEU A 41 3.48 -4.93 0.16
N THR A 42 3.68 -5.17 1.46
CA THR A 42 3.86 -6.51 2.00
C THR A 42 2.54 -7.29 2.05
N ARG A 43 2.62 -8.63 2.16
CA ARG A 43 1.45 -9.48 2.38
C ARG A 43 0.63 -9.09 3.63
N ALA A 44 1.30 -8.65 4.69
CA ALA A 44 0.65 -8.23 5.94
C ALA A 44 -0.20 -6.97 5.73
N GLN A 45 0.31 -5.99 4.98
CA GLN A 45 -0.45 -4.77 4.65
C GLN A 45 -1.62 -5.07 3.71
N LEU A 46 -1.47 -6.01 2.79
CA LEU A 46 -2.58 -6.45 1.94
C LEU A 46 -3.66 -7.21 2.73
N ASN A 47 -3.26 -8.01 3.73
CA ASN A 47 -4.22 -8.64 4.65
C ASN A 47 -4.98 -7.59 5.46
N PHE A 48 -4.26 -6.58 5.97
CA PHE A 48 -4.87 -5.45 6.67
C PHE A 48 -5.87 -4.72 5.77
N LEU A 49 -5.46 -4.32 4.55
CA LEU A 49 -6.33 -3.64 3.59
C LEU A 49 -7.60 -4.44 3.29
N ALA A 50 -7.44 -5.73 2.98
CA ALA A 50 -8.58 -6.61 2.68
C ALA A 50 -9.58 -6.65 3.84
N ARG A 51 -9.08 -6.82 5.07
CA ARG A 51 -9.92 -6.87 6.28
C ARG A 51 -10.64 -5.55 6.55
N GLU A 52 -9.96 -4.41 6.38
CA GLU A 52 -10.56 -3.10 6.62
C GLU A 52 -11.67 -2.76 5.60
N LEU A 53 -11.53 -3.23 4.36
CA LEU A 53 -12.50 -2.98 3.29
C LEU A 53 -13.68 -3.96 3.29
N SER A 54 -13.45 -5.23 3.63
CA SER A 54 -14.47 -6.28 3.59
C SER A 54 -15.54 -6.11 4.67
N HIS A 55 -15.17 -5.55 5.83
CA HIS A 55 -16.09 -5.29 6.94
C HIS A 55 -16.72 -3.90 6.91
N SER A 56 -16.47 -3.13 5.85
CA SER A 56 -16.98 -1.77 5.73
C SER A 56 -18.27 -1.74 4.93
N SER A 57 -19.33 -1.24 5.57
CA SER A 57 -20.60 -0.85 4.94
C SER A 57 -20.59 0.60 4.43
N ALA A 58 -19.45 1.28 4.45
CA ALA A 58 -19.35 2.67 4.00
C ALA A 58 -19.64 2.77 2.50
N ARG A 59 -20.40 3.80 2.12
CA ARG A 59 -20.74 4.10 0.72
C ARG A 59 -19.50 4.43 -0.12
N PHE A 60 -18.57 5.19 0.47
CA PHE A 60 -17.32 5.57 -0.17
C PHE A 60 -16.15 4.85 0.49
N LYS A 61 -15.36 4.17 -0.34
CA LYS A 61 -14.15 3.47 0.10
C LYS A 61 -12.96 4.06 -0.61
N LEU A 62 -12.05 4.66 0.14
CA LEU A 62 -10.85 5.29 -0.37
C LEU A 62 -9.62 4.54 0.11
N VAL A 63 -8.61 4.44 -0.75
CA VAL A 63 -7.30 3.91 -0.37
C VAL A 63 -6.25 4.97 -0.69
N SER A 64 -5.36 5.27 0.24
CA SER A 64 -4.26 6.21 0.02
C SER A 64 -2.93 5.47 0.07
N THR A 65 -2.08 5.71 -0.92
CA THR A 65 -0.68 5.25 -0.95
C THR A 65 0.19 6.33 -1.59
N HIS A 66 1.41 6.50 -1.11
CA HIS A 66 2.30 7.55 -1.64
C HIS A 66 3.12 7.11 -2.86
N VAL A 67 3.27 5.79 -3.10
CA VAL A 67 3.90 5.25 -4.32
C VAL A 67 2.84 4.56 -5.19
N PRO A 68 2.69 4.95 -6.48
CA PRO A 68 1.76 4.31 -7.39
C PRO A 68 2.17 2.85 -7.71
N PRO A 69 1.22 1.93 -7.96
CA PRO A 69 1.53 0.53 -8.27
C PRO A 69 2.50 0.33 -9.44
N GLU A 70 2.53 1.27 -10.39
CA GLU A 70 3.44 1.33 -11.54
C GLU A 70 4.92 1.44 -11.13
N GLU A 71 5.20 2.07 -10.00
CA GLU A 71 6.55 2.32 -9.48
C GLU A 71 6.99 1.26 -8.44
N TRP A 72 6.17 0.25 -8.17
CA TRP A 72 6.54 -0.82 -7.26
C TRP A 72 7.68 -1.67 -7.84
N ALA A 73 8.50 -2.24 -6.95
CA ALA A 73 9.66 -3.02 -7.34
C ALA A 73 9.28 -4.18 -8.29
N ASN A 74 10.01 -4.34 -9.40
CA ASN A 74 9.76 -5.43 -10.34
C ASN A 74 10.44 -6.73 -9.87
N THR A 75 9.83 -7.39 -8.88
CA THR A 75 10.25 -8.71 -8.40
C THR A 75 9.05 -9.68 -8.45
N PRO A 76 9.27 -11.01 -8.55
CA PRO A 76 8.16 -11.98 -8.60
C PRO A 76 7.19 -11.86 -7.41
N GLU A 77 7.71 -11.64 -6.20
CA GLU A 77 6.89 -11.42 -5.01
C GLU A 77 6.06 -10.14 -5.12
N MET A 78 6.69 -9.04 -5.53
CA MET A 78 6.01 -7.75 -5.60
C MET A 78 4.98 -7.72 -6.74
N ASN A 79 5.25 -8.38 -7.87
CA ASN A 79 4.28 -8.56 -8.95
C ASN A 79 3.04 -9.33 -8.47
N THR A 80 3.24 -10.35 -7.62
CA THR A 80 2.14 -11.08 -6.96
C THR A 80 1.35 -10.17 -6.02
N ASN A 81 2.05 -9.37 -5.21
CA ASN A 81 1.42 -8.42 -4.28
C ASN A 81 0.67 -7.30 -5.02
N LYS A 82 1.19 -6.80 -6.13
CA LYS A 82 0.54 -5.83 -7.02
C LYS A 82 -0.75 -6.39 -7.61
N ALA A 83 -0.70 -7.60 -8.17
CA ALA A 83 -1.91 -8.27 -8.68
C ALA A 83 -2.95 -8.47 -7.57
N ARG A 84 -2.51 -8.84 -6.36
CA ARG A 84 -3.38 -8.99 -5.19
C ARG A 84 -3.99 -7.65 -4.74
N PHE A 85 -3.21 -6.57 -4.73
CA PHE A 85 -3.70 -5.22 -4.43
C PHE A 85 -4.83 -4.83 -5.39
N MET A 86 -4.61 -4.94 -6.70
CA MET A 86 -5.64 -4.63 -7.71
C MET A 86 -6.92 -5.45 -7.51
N ARG A 87 -6.79 -6.74 -7.19
CA ARG A 87 -7.95 -7.61 -6.89
C ARG A 87 -8.70 -7.15 -5.64
N ILE A 88 -8.00 -6.76 -4.58
CA ILE A 88 -8.65 -6.24 -3.36
C ILE A 88 -9.44 -4.97 -3.67
N LEU A 89 -8.87 -4.04 -4.44
CA LEU A 89 -9.56 -2.81 -4.83
C LEU A 89 -10.85 -3.09 -5.61
N ALA A 90 -10.76 -3.96 -6.61
CA ALA A 90 -11.89 -4.33 -7.46
C ALA A 90 -12.99 -5.05 -6.66
N ASN A 91 -12.64 -6.07 -5.88
CA ASN A 91 -13.61 -6.89 -5.13
C ASN A 91 -14.31 -6.12 -4.01
N ASN A 92 -13.72 -5.02 -3.53
CA ASN A 92 -14.30 -4.23 -2.44
C ASN A 92 -14.94 -2.92 -2.94
N HIS A 93 -15.04 -2.71 -4.26
CA HIS A 93 -15.59 -1.50 -4.87
C HIS A 93 -14.94 -0.22 -4.31
N VAL A 94 -13.60 -0.20 -4.24
CA VAL A 94 -12.87 1.01 -3.84
C VAL A 94 -13.16 2.11 -4.86
N SER A 95 -13.71 3.22 -4.37
CA SER A 95 -14.18 4.34 -5.19
C SER A 95 -13.03 5.11 -5.82
N MET A 96 -11.92 5.26 -5.10
CA MET A 96 -10.77 6.02 -5.54
C MET A 96 -9.50 5.61 -4.78
N VAL A 97 -8.36 5.65 -5.49
CA VAL A 97 -7.03 5.54 -4.90
C VAL A 97 -6.39 6.93 -4.93
N LEU A 98 -6.05 7.46 -3.76
CA LEU A 98 -5.34 8.73 -3.60
C LEU A 98 -3.83 8.48 -3.63
N LEU A 99 -3.14 9.22 -4.49
CA LEU A 99 -1.70 9.13 -4.68
C LEU A 99 -1.07 10.48 -4.31
N SER A 100 -0.03 10.47 -3.48
CA SER A 100 0.58 11.72 -2.98
C SER A 100 1.85 12.14 -3.72
N GLN A 101 2.44 11.32 -4.61
CA GLN A 101 3.64 11.73 -5.37
C GLN A 101 3.90 10.84 -6.61
N ARG A 102 4.56 11.40 -7.64
CA ARG A 102 5.41 10.67 -8.58
C ARG A 102 6.80 10.58 -7.92
N CYS A 103 7.34 9.41 -7.61
CA CYS A 103 8.69 9.32 -7.07
C CYS A 103 9.70 9.67 -8.18
N GLY A 104 10.22 10.91 -8.17
CA GLY A 104 11.23 11.31 -9.16
C GLY A 104 11.44 12.80 -9.32
N GLU A 105 10.47 13.64 -8.94
CA GLU A 105 10.69 15.07 -8.87
C GLU A 105 11.33 15.39 -7.52
N ARG A 106 12.67 15.51 -7.51
CA ARG A 106 13.35 16.30 -6.48
C ARG A 106 12.60 17.62 -6.39
N LEU A 107 12.04 17.94 -5.22
CA LEU A 107 11.70 19.33 -4.90
C LEU A 107 12.98 20.13 -5.17
N ALA A 108 12.93 20.95 -6.23
CA ALA A 108 14.00 21.85 -6.61
C ALA A 108 14.22 22.91 -5.52
#